data_AF-A0A839J725-F1
#
_entry.id   AF-A0A839J725-F1
#
_cell.length_a   1.000
_cell.length_b   1.000
_cell.length_c   1.000
_cell.angle_alpha   90.00
_cell.angle_beta   90.00
_cell.angle_gamma   90.00
#
_symmetry.space_group_name_H-M   'P 1'
#
loop_
_entity.id
_entity.type
_entity.pdbx_description
1 polymer ?
#
loop_
_entity_poly.entity_id
_entity_poly.type
_entity_poly.pdbx_seq_one_letter_code
_entity_poly.pdbx_strand_id
1 'polypeptide(L)'
;MAMNEIRQQARKSAAERVARLRQQRADLVKKQEELSATVMAALAERDAVIADAERRAGAALRELASSGLSLAQAAQWCELVDKEAARLVKLAAQSATAEGASTARKPSVATGSFPIIGR
;
A
#
# COMPACT_ATOMS: atom_id res chain seq x y z
N MET A 1 -56.77 19.60 -15.60
CA MET A 1 -55.46 20.08 -15.08
C MET A 1 -54.90 19.14 -14.00
N ALA A 2 -55.70 18.69 -13.03
CA ALA A 2 -55.27 17.77 -11.95
C ALA A 2 -54.49 16.51 -12.38
N MET A 3 -54.92 15.80 -13.44
CA MET A 3 -54.22 14.57 -13.87
C MET A 3 -52.79 14.82 -14.40
N ASN A 4 -52.52 15.98 -14.99
CA ASN A 4 -51.17 16.32 -15.46
C ASN A 4 -50.25 16.65 -14.28
N GLU A 5 -50.76 17.36 -13.28
CA GLU A 5 -50.05 17.69 -12.05
C GLU A 5 -49.71 16.43 -11.24
N ILE A 6 -50.65 15.48 -11.12
CA ILE A 6 -50.43 14.18 -10.47
C ILE A 6 -49.29 13.41 -11.15
N ARG A 7 -49.27 13.35 -12.50
CA ARG A 7 -48.18 12.68 -13.24
C ARG A 7 -46.84 13.39 -13.06
N GLN A 8 -46.83 14.72 -13.04
CA GLN A 8 -45.59 15.48 -12.81
C GLN A 8 -45.05 15.27 -11.40
N GLN A 9 -45.92 15.26 -10.39
CA GLN A 9 -45.53 14.99 -9.01
C GLN A 9 -45.00 13.56 -8.84
N ALA A 10 -45.65 12.57 -9.46
CA ALA A 10 -45.18 11.19 -9.45
C ALA A 10 -43.80 11.03 -10.13
N ARG A 11 -43.54 11.76 -11.22
CA ARG A 11 -42.22 11.77 -11.88
C ARG A 11 -41.14 12.41 -11.01
N LYS A 12 -41.45 13.54 -10.37
CA LYS A 12 -40.52 14.22 -9.45
C LYS A 12 -40.17 13.31 -8.27
N SER A 13 -41.16 12.71 -7.61
CA SER A 13 -40.90 11.82 -6.46
C SER A 13 -40.12 10.56 -6.86
N ALA A 14 -40.40 10.00 -8.05
CA ALA A 14 -39.62 8.89 -8.60
C ALA A 14 -38.17 9.30 -8.89
N ALA A 15 -37.96 10.46 -9.51
CA ALA A 15 -36.63 10.98 -9.82
C ALA A 15 -35.80 11.24 -8.55
N GLU A 16 -36.40 11.86 -7.54
CA GLU A 16 -35.76 12.11 -6.25
C GLU A 16 -35.37 10.81 -5.53
N ARG A 17 -36.24 9.79 -5.56
CA ARG A 17 -35.92 8.48 -4.97
C ARG A 17 -34.72 7.83 -5.67
N VAL A 18 -34.69 7.87 -7.00
CA VAL A 18 -33.57 7.32 -7.78
C VAL A 18 -32.29 8.11 -7.51
N ALA A 19 -32.36 9.44 -7.43
CA ALA A 19 -31.22 10.28 -7.09
C ALA A 19 -30.65 9.94 -5.71
N ARG A 20 -31.50 9.79 -4.68
CA ARG A 20 -31.06 9.37 -3.33
C ARG A 20 -30.37 8.01 -3.34
N LEU A 21 -30.91 7.03 -4.06
CA LEU A 21 -30.31 5.69 -4.14
C LEU A 21 -28.96 5.73 -4.87
N ARG A 22 -28.84 6.53 -5.93
CA ARG A 22 -27.56 6.72 -6.63
C ARG A 22 -26.53 7.37 -5.72
N GLN A 23 -26.92 8.40 -4.98
CA GLN A 23 -26.04 9.06 -4.03
C GLN A 23 -25.58 8.10 -2.94
N GLN A 24 -26.49 7.35 -2.31
CA GLN A 24 -26.14 6.35 -1.29
C GLN A 24 -25.17 5.30 -1.82
N ARG A 25 -25.37 4.81 -3.05
CA ARG A 25 -24.44 3.87 -3.68
C ARG A 25 -23.08 4.50 -3.92
N ALA A 26 -23.03 5.75 -4.41
CA ALA A 26 -21.78 6.47 -4.60
C ALA A 26 -21.04 6.69 -3.28
N ASP A 27 -21.76 7.04 -2.20
CA ASP A 27 -21.18 7.23 -0.87
C ASP A 27 -20.62 5.91 -0.31
N LEU A 28 -21.33 4.80 -0.51
CA LEU A 28 -20.85 3.47 -0.10
C LEU A 28 -19.59 3.06 -0.86
N VAL A 29 -19.55 3.26 -2.18
CA VAL A 29 -18.37 2.97 -3.00
C VAL A 29 -17.20 3.85 -2.56
N LYS A 30 -17.41 5.16 -2.41
CA LYS A 30 -16.38 6.08 -1.92
C LYS A 30 -15.82 5.65 -0.57
N LYS A 31 -16.68 5.26 0.37
CA LYS A 31 -16.25 4.76 1.68
C LYS A 31 -15.45 3.46 1.56
N GLN A 32 -15.85 2.54 0.67
CA GLN A 32 -15.10 1.31 0.42
C GLN A 32 -13.71 1.60 -0.17
N GLU A 33 -13.63 2.53 -1.12
CA GLU A 33 -12.36 2.98 -1.71
C GLU A 33 -11.44 3.61 -0.65
N GLU A 34 -11.94 4.53 0.17
CA GLU A 34 -11.18 5.15 1.26
C GLU A 34 -10.67 4.12 2.29
N LEU A 35 -11.53 3.18 2.71
CA LEU A 35 -11.15 2.14 3.66
C LEU A 35 -10.11 1.18 3.06
N SER A 36 -10.30 0.77 1.80
CA SER A 36 -9.33 -0.10 1.13
C SER A 36 -7.97 0.57 0.96
N ALA A 37 -7.94 1.86 0.57
CA ALA A 37 -6.70 2.63 0.52
C ALA A 37 -6.02 2.70 1.90
N THR A 38 -6.80 2.93 2.96
CA THR A 38 -6.30 2.97 4.34
C THR A 38 -5.68 1.63 4.76
N VAL A 39 -6.35 0.51 4.47
CA VAL A 39 -5.84 -0.83 4.79
C VAL A 39 -4.54 -1.11 4.03
N MET A 40 -4.51 -0.81 2.73
CA MET A 40 -3.31 -1.04 1.92
C MET A 40 -2.13 -0.19 2.38
N ALA A 41 -2.35 1.07 2.75
CA ALA A 41 -1.31 1.93 3.30
C ALA A 41 -0.77 1.38 4.62
N ALA A 42 -1.64 1.02 5.56
CA ALA A 42 -1.24 0.47 6.86
C ALA A 42 -0.45 -0.84 6.72
N LEU A 43 -0.83 -1.71 5.78
CA LEU A 43 -0.08 -2.94 5.49
C LEU A 43 1.30 -2.62 4.90
N ALA A 44 1.39 -1.69 3.95
CA ALA A 44 2.66 -1.29 3.36
C ALA A 44 3.61 -0.66 4.39
N GLU A 45 3.09 0.20 5.29
CA GLU A 45 3.84 0.78 6.40
C GLU A 45 4.36 -0.29 7.36
N ARG A 46 3.49 -1.23 7.77
CA ARG A 46 3.88 -2.36 8.61
C ARG A 46 4.98 -3.17 7.95
N ASP A 47 4.81 -3.52 6.68
CA ASP A 47 5.77 -4.35 5.96
C ASP A 47 7.11 -3.62 5.79
N ALA A 48 7.10 -2.30 5.64
CA ALA A 48 8.33 -1.48 5.63
C ALA A 48 9.06 -1.52 6.98
N VAL A 49 8.32 -1.42 8.10
CA VAL A 49 8.89 -1.52 9.46
C VAL A 49 9.44 -2.92 9.73
N ILE A 50 8.72 -3.98 9.34
CA ILE A 50 9.18 -5.37 9.46
C ILE A 50 10.46 -5.57 8.64
N ALA A 51 10.45 -5.14 7.38
CA ALA A 51 11.62 -5.26 6.52
C ALA A 51 12.83 -4.51 7.09
N ASP A 52 12.63 -3.35 7.72
CA ASP A 52 13.70 -2.63 8.41
C ASP A 52 14.24 -3.38 9.63
N ALA A 53 13.35 -3.90 10.47
CA ALA A 53 13.74 -4.69 11.63
C ALA A 53 14.52 -5.95 11.21
N GLU A 54 14.07 -6.67 10.18
CA GLU A 54 14.77 -7.84 9.63
C GLU A 54 16.16 -7.50 9.09
N ARG A 55 16.31 -6.34 8.40
CA ARG A 55 17.61 -5.86 7.94
C ARG A 55 18.56 -5.57 9.11
N ARG A 56 18.09 -4.82 10.11
CA ARG A 56 18.90 -4.50 11.30
C ARG A 56 19.29 -5.75 12.08
N ALA A 57 18.38 -6.71 12.23
CA ALA A 57 18.67 -8.00 12.84
C ALA A 57 19.74 -8.77 12.04
N GLY A 58 19.62 -8.81 10.71
CA GLY A 58 20.62 -9.44 9.85
C GLY A 58 21.99 -8.77 9.90
N ALA A 59 22.04 -7.45 10.01
CA ALA A 59 23.29 -6.70 10.19
C ALA A 59 23.94 -7.01 11.54
N ALA A 60 23.17 -7.00 12.63
CA ALA A 60 23.65 -7.37 13.95
C ALA A 60 24.13 -8.84 14.00
N LEU A 61 23.46 -9.75 13.31
CA LEU A 61 23.88 -11.15 13.22
C LEU A 61 25.19 -11.32 12.45
N ARG A 62 25.43 -10.51 11.40
CA ARG A 62 26.72 -10.49 10.69
C ARG A 62 27.85 -9.95 11.56
N GLU A 63 27.60 -8.88 12.31
CA GLU A 63 28.53 -8.32 13.30
C GLU A 63 28.84 -9.35 14.38
N LEU A 64 27.84 -10.11 14.85
CA LEU A 64 28.06 -11.20 15.81
C LEU A 64 28.91 -12.32 15.20
N ALA A 65 28.68 -12.69 13.94
CA ALA A 65 29.50 -13.69 13.26
C ALA A 65 30.95 -13.17 13.04
N SER A 66 31.14 -11.87 12.79
CA SER A 66 32.47 -11.29 12.57
C SER A 66 33.35 -11.30 13.82
N SER A 67 32.79 -11.53 15.02
CA SER A 67 33.54 -11.72 16.26
C SER A 67 34.27 -13.08 16.37
N GLY A 68 34.37 -13.84 15.27
CA GLY A 68 35.05 -15.14 15.21
C GLY A 68 34.12 -16.35 15.31
N LEU A 69 32.79 -16.14 15.24
CA LEU A 69 31.79 -17.20 15.25
C LEU A 69 31.42 -17.59 13.82
N SER A 70 31.13 -18.87 13.60
CA SER A 70 30.40 -19.26 12.39
C SER A 70 28.95 -18.73 12.45
N LEU A 71 28.31 -18.57 11.29
CA LEU A 71 26.91 -18.11 11.24
C LEU A 71 25.95 -19.02 12.03
N ALA A 72 26.18 -20.33 12.02
CA ALA A 72 25.37 -21.29 12.78
C ALA A 72 25.55 -21.11 14.30
N GLN A 73 26.77 -20.84 14.77
CA GLN A 73 27.02 -20.54 16.17
C GLN A 73 26.37 -19.21 16.58
N ALA A 74 26.52 -18.17 15.78
CA ALA A 74 25.86 -16.88 16.00
C ALA A 74 24.33 -17.03 16.03
N ALA A 75 23.75 -17.85 15.15
CA ALA A 75 22.33 -18.17 15.14
C ALA A 75 21.88 -18.87 16.44
N GLN A 76 22.69 -19.82 16.94
CA GLN A 76 22.42 -20.53 18.18
C GLN A 76 22.38 -19.58 19.40
N TRP A 77 23.26 -18.57 19.46
CA TRP A 77 23.22 -17.52 20.49
C TRP A 77 21.93 -16.72 20.48
N CYS A 78 21.27 -16.63 19.33
CA CYS A 78 20.00 -15.92 19.14
C CYS A 78 18.78 -16.86 19.12
N GLU A 79 18.97 -18.16 19.40
CA GLU A 79 17.91 -19.19 19.29
C GLU A 79 17.23 -19.24 17.91
N LEU A 80 17.97 -18.88 16.85
CA LEU A 80 17.49 -18.87 15.47
C LEU A 80 17.80 -20.19 14.77
N VAL A 81 16.88 -20.61 13.89
CA VAL A 81 17.13 -21.72 12.97
C VAL A 81 18.01 -21.24 11.82
N ASP A 82 18.91 -22.09 11.31
CA ASP A 82 19.87 -21.76 10.24
C ASP A 82 19.24 -21.08 9.02
N LYS A 83 18.06 -21.54 8.60
CA LYS A 83 17.32 -20.95 7.46
C LYS A 83 16.92 -19.51 7.72
N GLU A 84 16.52 -19.19 8.94
CA GLU A 84 16.13 -17.84 9.34
C GLU A 84 17.36 -16.93 9.44
N ALA A 85 18.44 -17.40 10.07
CA ALA A 85 19.72 -16.72 10.12
C ALA A 85 20.24 -16.37 8.71
N ALA A 86 20.25 -17.35 7.80
CA ALA A 86 20.65 -17.14 6.41
C ALA A 86 19.75 -16.13 5.68
N ARG A 87 18.42 -16.16 5.92
CA ARG A 87 17.47 -15.19 5.35
C ARG A 87 17.76 -13.77 5.85
N LEU A 88 17.94 -13.57 7.15
CA LEU A 88 18.24 -12.26 7.75
C LEU A 88 19.56 -11.69 7.22
N VAL A 89 20.61 -12.51 7.19
CA VAL A 89 21.91 -12.12 6.61
C VAL A 89 21.74 -11.73 5.14
N LYS A 90 20.93 -12.45 4.35
CA LYS A 90 20.66 -12.08 2.95
C LYS A 90 19.90 -10.76 2.83
N LEU A 91 18.93 -10.47 3.70
CA LEU A 91 18.17 -9.22 3.70
C LEU A 91 19.05 -8.01 4.01
N ALA A 92 19.99 -8.15 4.95
CA ALA A 92 20.99 -7.12 5.26
C ALA A 92 21.94 -6.83 4.08
N ALA A 93 22.20 -7.80 3.21
CA ALA A 93 23.02 -7.57 1.99
C ALA A 93 22.29 -6.72 0.94
N GLN A 94 20.98 -6.90 0.81
CA GLN A 94 20.18 -6.25 -0.25
C GLN A 94 19.98 -4.74 -0.01
N SER A 95 20.16 -4.29 1.22
CA SER A 95 20.05 -2.88 1.63
C SER A 95 21.23 -2.06 1.11
N ALA A 96 22.45 -2.60 1.22
CA ALA A 96 23.67 -1.96 0.74
C ALA A 96 23.64 -1.68 -0.78
N THR A 97 22.88 -2.48 -1.54
CA THR A 97 22.72 -2.30 -2.99
C THR A 97 21.65 -1.27 -3.38
N ALA A 98 20.67 -0.97 -2.52
CA ALA A 98 19.58 -0.05 -2.84
C ALA A 98 19.95 1.43 -2.64
N GLU A 99 20.85 1.72 -1.70
CA GLU A 99 21.29 3.08 -1.38
C GLU A 99 22.16 3.72 -2.50
N GLY A 100 22.70 2.89 -3.42
CA GLY A 100 23.41 3.35 -4.61
C GLY A 100 22.51 3.72 -5.81
N ALA A 101 21.20 3.44 -5.77
CA ALA A 101 20.29 3.64 -6.90
C ALA A 101 19.36 4.87 -6.76
N SER A 102 19.37 5.57 -5.63
CA SER A 102 18.37 6.60 -5.30
C SER A 102 18.74 8.04 -5.73
N THR A 103 19.90 8.28 -6.36
CA THR A 103 20.33 9.64 -6.75
C THR A 103 20.07 10.04 -8.21
N ALA A 104 19.27 9.28 -8.97
CA ALA A 104 18.97 9.64 -10.35
C ALA A 104 17.54 9.28 -10.80
N ARG A 105 16.52 9.97 -10.26
CA ARG A 105 15.23 10.08 -10.96
C ARG A 105 14.64 11.47 -10.81
N LYS A 106 14.99 12.36 -11.75
CA LYS A 106 14.27 13.62 -11.95
C LYS A 106 12.80 13.30 -12.30
N PRO A 107 11.80 13.93 -11.68
CA PRO A 107 10.42 13.81 -12.14
C PRO A 107 10.23 14.68 -13.40
N SER A 108 10.09 14.03 -14.55
CA SER A 108 9.62 14.67 -15.77
C SER A 108 8.11 14.86 -15.67
N VAL A 109 7.67 16.10 -15.43
CA VAL A 109 6.25 16.50 -15.52
C VAL A 109 5.83 16.39 -16.98
N ALA A 110 5.01 15.39 -17.30
CA ALA A 110 4.30 15.31 -18.58
C ALA A 110 3.03 16.16 -18.49
N THR A 111 3.13 17.39 -18.97
CA THR A 111 2.00 18.26 -19.23
C THR A 111 1.24 17.76 -20.46
N GLY A 112 -0.06 17.47 -20.28
CA GLY A 112 -1.08 17.71 -21.30
C GLY A 112 -1.53 16.53 -22.17
N SER A 113 -2.82 16.21 -22.08
CA SER A 113 -3.79 16.28 -23.19
C SER A 113 -4.84 15.15 -23.07
N PHE A 114 -6.02 15.49 -22.53
CA PHE A 114 -7.22 14.65 -22.66
C PHE A 114 -8.06 15.20 -23.81
N PRO A 115 -8.38 14.40 -24.85
CA PRO A 115 -9.28 14.87 -25.90
C PRO A 115 -10.73 14.86 -25.38
N ILE A 116 -11.38 16.02 -25.44
CA ILE A 116 -12.83 16.14 -25.32
C ILE A 116 -13.43 15.56 -26.61
N ILE A 117 -14.03 14.37 -26.54
CA ILE A 117 -14.86 13.84 -27.62
C ILE A 117 -16.27 14.37 -27.40
N GLY A 118 -16.64 15.38 -28.19
CA GLY A 118 -18.01 15.80 -28.37
C GLY A 118 -18.69 14.96 -29.46
N ARG A 119 -19.87 14.43 -29.14
CA ARG A 119 -21.05 14.45 -30.00
C ARG A 119 -22.31 14.16 -29.20
#